data_AF-G8QS32-F1
#
_entry.id   AF-G8QS32-F1
#
_cell.length_a   1.000
_cell.length_b   1.000
_cell.length_c   1.000
_cell.angle_alpha   90.00
_cell.angle_beta   90.00
_cell.angle_gamma   90.00
#
_symmetry.space_group_name_H-M   'P 1'
#
loop_
_entity.id
_entity.type
_entity.pdbx_description
1 polymer ?
#
loop_
_entity_poly.entity_id
_entity_poly.type
_entity_poly.pdbx_seq_one_letter_code
_entity_poly.pdbx_strand_id
1 'polypeptide(L)'
;MISMDWKTAPGTEMVCYCKQVDKGTIVSAIERGNDSLAKIQEATKACTGGNCKVLNPSHSCCSPDILELIRIYSSKVKKEESCCCCSCS
;
A
#
# COMPACT_ATOMS: atom_id res chain seq x y z
N MET A 1 -20.45 -6.61 -5.42
CA MET A 1 -19.06 -6.10 -5.50
C MET A 1 -18.24 -6.90 -4.51
N ILE A 2 -17.31 -7.72 -4.96
CA ILE A 2 -16.38 -8.41 -4.06
C ILE A 2 -15.36 -7.36 -3.61
N SER A 3 -15.57 -6.82 -2.41
CA SER A 3 -14.58 -5.98 -1.74
C SER A 3 -13.48 -6.91 -1.22
N MET A 4 -12.25 -6.76 -1.72
CA MET A 4 -11.10 -7.47 -1.17
C MET A 4 -10.85 -6.98 0.27
N ASP A 5 -10.68 -7.88 1.22
CA ASP A 5 -10.27 -7.51 2.58
C ASP A 5 -8.74 -7.43 2.65
N TRP A 6 -8.22 -6.22 2.47
CA TRP A 6 -6.78 -5.96 2.50
C TRP A 6 -6.12 -6.27 3.84
N LYS A 7 -6.86 -6.43 4.95
CA LYS A 7 -6.28 -6.83 6.23
C LYS A 7 -5.88 -8.30 6.25
N THR A 8 -6.68 -9.16 5.62
CA THR A 8 -6.50 -10.62 5.64
C THR A 8 -5.84 -11.17 4.37
N ALA A 9 -5.81 -10.39 3.28
CA ALA A 9 -5.13 -10.77 2.04
C ALA A 9 -3.64 -11.12 2.25
N PRO A 10 -3.08 -12.12 1.55
CA PRO A 10 -1.67 -12.45 1.63
C PRO A 10 -0.78 -11.34 1.07
N GLY A 11 0.48 -11.25 1.52
CA GLY A 11 1.44 -10.26 1.00
C GLY A 11 1.71 -10.39 -0.50
N THR A 12 1.53 -11.59 -1.07
CA THR A 12 1.67 -11.87 -2.49
C THR A 12 0.45 -11.48 -3.32
N GLU A 13 -0.63 -10.98 -2.69
CA GLU A 13 -1.84 -10.58 -3.42
C GLU A 13 -1.54 -9.39 -4.34
N MET A 14 -1.96 -9.51 -5.61
CA MET A 14 -1.68 -8.49 -6.61
C MET A 14 -2.54 -7.24 -6.39
N VAL A 15 -1.88 -6.10 -6.21
CA VAL A 15 -2.54 -4.80 -6.10
C VAL A 15 -2.53 -4.10 -7.45
N CYS A 16 -1.37 -3.99 -8.11
CA CYS A 16 -1.23 -3.34 -9.41
C CYS A 16 -0.85 -4.35 -10.50
N TYR A 17 -1.85 -4.81 -11.25
CA TYR A 17 -1.65 -5.74 -12.38
C TYR A 17 -0.83 -5.14 -13.53
N CYS A 18 -0.93 -3.82 -13.75
CA CYS A 18 -0.18 -3.14 -14.81
C CYS A 18 1.34 -3.15 -14.60
N LYS A 19 1.79 -3.17 -13.34
CA LYS A 19 3.19 -3.05 -12.96
C LYS A 19 3.71 -4.23 -12.16
N GLN A 20 2.88 -5.25 -12.00
CA GLN A 20 3.16 -6.45 -11.24
C GLN A 20 3.63 -6.11 -9.81
N VAL A 21 2.84 -5.29 -9.09
CA VAL A 21 3.10 -4.91 -7.70
C VAL A 21 2.12 -5.59 -6.76
N ASP A 22 2.65 -6.31 -5.77
CA ASP A 22 1.90 -7.02 -4.74
C ASP A 22 1.65 -6.18 -3.47
N LYS A 23 0.80 -6.68 -2.59
CA LYS A 23 0.46 -6.06 -1.29
C LYS A 23 1.72 -5.84 -0.44
N GLY A 24 2.61 -6.83 -0.36
CA GLY A 24 3.79 -6.80 0.49
C GLY A 24 4.72 -5.65 0.12
N THR A 25 4.89 -5.40 -1.16
CA THR A 25 5.67 -4.28 -1.70
C THR A 25 5.08 -2.93 -1.29
N ILE A 26 3.75 -2.77 -1.40
CA ILE A 26 3.03 -1.55 -0.98
C ILE A 26 3.14 -1.35 0.53
N VAL A 27 2.87 -2.39 1.33
CA VAL A 27 2.94 -2.33 2.80
C VAL A 27 4.35 -1.97 3.27
N SER A 28 5.38 -2.61 2.71
CA SER A 28 6.77 -2.30 3.04
C SER A 28 7.12 -0.84 2.68
N ALA A 29 6.55 -0.28 1.61
CA ALA A 29 6.75 1.12 1.28
C ALA A 29 6.07 2.05 2.30
N ILE A 30 4.85 1.72 2.74
CA ILE A 30 4.14 2.48 3.78
C ILE A 30 4.94 2.48 5.09
N GLU A 31 5.49 1.34 5.49
CA GLU A 31 6.34 1.20 6.68
C GLU A 31 7.62 2.04 6.60
N ARG A 32 8.14 2.28 5.39
CA ARG A 32 9.25 3.21 5.13
C ARG A 32 8.84 4.69 5.10
N GLY A 33 7.61 5.04 5.47
CA GLY A 33 7.12 6.43 5.52
C GLY A 33 6.51 6.95 4.21
N ASN A 34 6.21 6.07 3.25
CA ASN A 34 5.47 6.44 2.03
C ASN A 34 3.97 6.47 2.34
N ASP A 35 3.50 7.57 2.93
CA ASP A 35 2.15 7.77 3.46
C ASP A 35 1.16 8.42 2.48
N SER A 36 1.53 8.53 1.20
CA SER A 36 0.68 9.11 0.16
C SER A 36 0.76 8.32 -1.13
N LEU A 37 -0.28 8.43 -1.96
CA LEU A 37 -0.32 7.77 -3.26
C LEU A 37 0.87 8.18 -4.14
N ALA A 38 1.25 9.46 -4.13
CA ALA A 38 2.40 9.95 -4.88
C ALA A 38 3.72 9.30 -4.43
N LYS A 39 3.98 9.24 -3.12
CA LYS A 39 5.17 8.56 -2.57
C LYS A 39 5.19 7.07 -2.90
N ILE A 40 4.04 6.41 -2.84
CA ILE A 40 3.90 5.00 -3.23
C ILE A 40 4.17 4.80 -4.73
N GLN A 41 3.68 5.68 -5.59
CA GLN A 41 3.97 5.66 -7.03
C GLN A 41 5.47 5.83 -7.29
N GLU A 42 6.13 6.76 -6.61
CA GLU A 42 7.57 6.99 -6.74
C GLU A 42 8.38 5.77 -6.33
N ALA A 43 8.05 5.18 -5.16
CA ALA A 43 8.76 4.07 -4.54
C ALA A 43 8.52 2.71 -5.20
N THR A 44 7.30 2.44 -5.71
CA THR A 44 6.89 1.11 -6.19
C THR A 44 6.52 1.06 -7.67
N LYS A 45 6.37 2.22 -8.32
CA LYS A 45 5.81 2.38 -9.67
C LYS A 45 4.36 1.91 -9.83
N ALA A 46 3.69 1.41 -8.80
CA ALA A 46 2.26 1.09 -8.86
C ALA A 46 1.44 2.29 -9.33
N CYS A 47 0.27 2.07 -9.95
CA CYS A 47 -0.61 3.15 -10.42
C CYS A 47 -0.02 4.09 -11.51
N THR A 48 1.09 3.72 -12.16
CA THR A 48 1.70 4.49 -13.28
C THR A 48 1.52 3.84 -14.65
N GLY A 49 0.72 2.77 -14.75
CA GLY A 49 0.34 2.13 -16.02
C GLY A 49 -1.01 2.63 -16.57
N GLY A 50 -1.45 2.08 -17.70
CA GLY A 50 -2.70 2.49 -18.37
C GLY A 50 -3.67 1.36 -18.77
N ASN A 51 -3.30 0.09 -18.61
CA ASN A 51 -4.07 -1.06 -19.14
C ASN A 51 -5.00 -1.71 -18.09
N CYS A 52 -5.48 -0.94 -17.11
CA CYS A 52 -6.25 -1.46 -15.97
C CYS A 52 -7.54 -2.17 -16.38
N LYS A 53 -8.22 -1.69 -17.44
CA LYS A 53 -9.45 -2.32 -17.96
C LYS A 53 -9.24 -3.74 -18.49
N VAL A 54 -8.00 -4.07 -18.90
CA VAL A 54 -7.64 -5.37 -19.49
C VAL A 54 -6.95 -6.26 -18.47
N LEU A 55 -6.04 -5.70 -17.67
CA LEU A 55 -5.15 -6.46 -16.80
C LEU A 55 -5.68 -6.64 -15.38
N ASN A 56 -6.48 -5.70 -14.86
CA ASN A 56 -7.03 -5.82 -13.51
C ASN A 56 -8.34 -6.63 -13.57
N PRO A 57 -8.51 -7.71 -12.78
CA PRO A 57 -9.77 -8.45 -12.68
C PRO A 57 -10.97 -7.59 -12.28
N SER A 58 -10.75 -6.49 -11.56
CA SER A 58 -11.81 -5.52 -11.25
C SER A 58 -12.18 -4.60 -12.42
N HIS A 59 -11.42 -4.64 -13.51
CA HIS A 59 -11.46 -3.71 -14.65
C HIS A 59 -11.31 -2.23 -14.26
N SER A 60 -10.76 -1.94 -13.08
CA SER A 60 -10.58 -0.59 -12.53
C SER A 60 -9.12 -0.33 -12.14
N CYS A 61 -8.77 0.94 -11.91
CA CYS A 61 -7.45 1.31 -11.42
C CYS A 61 -7.26 0.79 -9.98
N CYS A 62 -6.03 0.47 -9.59
CA CYS A 62 -5.65 0.01 -8.26
C CYS A 62 -5.50 1.14 -7.22
N SER A 63 -5.74 2.40 -7.60
CA SER A 63 -5.67 3.54 -6.68
C SER A 63 -6.55 3.41 -5.42
N PRO A 64 -7.84 2.98 -5.48
CA PRO A 64 -8.64 2.76 -4.27
C PRO A 64 -8.01 1.74 -3.32
N ASP A 65 -7.44 0.65 -3.86
CA ASP A 65 -6.78 -0.39 -3.06
C ASP A 65 -5.53 0.14 -2.36
N ILE A 66 -4.70 0.92 -3.07
CA ILE A 66 -3.51 1.55 -2.48
C ILE A 66 -3.91 2.54 -1.39
N LEU A 67 -4.97 3.33 -1.59
CA LEU A 67 -5.46 4.27 -0.57
C LEU A 67 -5.96 3.55 0.69
N GLU A 68 -6.66 2.43 0.53
CA GLU A 68 -7.10 1.61 1.65
C GLU A 68 -5.91 0.97 2.39
N LEU A 69 -4.90 0.47 1.67
CA LEU A 69 -3.66 -0.02 2.27
C LEU A 69 -2.93 1.09 3.07
N ILE A 70 -2.80 2.29 2.50
CA ILE A 70 -2.24 3.45 3.22
C ILE A 70 -3.04 3.71 4.50
N ARG A 71 -4.37 3.72 4.43
CA ARG A 71 -5.25 3.93 5.59
C ARG A 71 -5.04 2.89 6.68
N ILE A 72 -4.88 1.61 6.31
CA ILE A 72 -4.71 0.50 7.26
C ILE A 72 -3.32 0.53 7.92
N TYR A 73 -2.26 0.80 7.14
CA TYR A 73 -0.87 0.61 7.59
C TYR A 73 -0.17 1.91 8.04
N SER A 74 -0.56 3.08 7.54
CA SER A 74 0.01 4.37 7.98
C SER A 74 -0.30 4.68 9.46
N SER A 75 -1.46 4.25 9.98
CA SER A 75 -1.81 4.44 11.39
C SER A 75 -1.01 3.57 12.37
N LYS A 76 -0.38 2.49 11.90
CA LYS A 76 0.47 1.65 12.76
C LYS A 76 1.80 2.31 13.07
N VAL A 77 2.41 2.97 12.07
CA VAL A 77 3.72 3.63 12.19
C VAL A 77 3.71 4.73 13.26
N LYS A 78 2.61 5.48 13.39
CA LYS A 78 2.50 6.58 14.36
C LYS A 78 2.41 6.14 15.83
N LYS A 79 2.19 4.85 16.12
CA LYS A 79 2.04 4.36 17.50
C LYS A 79 3.34 3.80 18.09
N GLU A 80 4.36 3.54 17.26
CA GLU A 80 5.60 2.88 17.68
C GLU A 80 6.82 3.82 17.70
N GLU A 81 6.73 5.01 17.09
CA GLU A 81 7.75 6.07 17.21
C GLU A 81 7.41 7.14 18.29
N SER A 82 6.93 6.71 19.44
CA SER A 82 7.03 7.50 20.68
C SER A 82 7.75 6.68 21.74
N CYS A 83 9.01 6.38 21.47
CA CYS A 83 9.97 6.05 22.52
C CYS A 83 10.85 7.29 22.77
N CYS A 84 10.20 8.38 23.20
CA CYS A 84 10.86 9.39 24.01
C CYS A 84 10.91 8.87 25.44
N CYS A 85 11.84 7.97 25.71
CA CYS A 85 12.30 7.71 27.08
C CYS A 85 13.50 8.62 27.32
N CYS A 86 13.21 9.78 27.90
CA CYS A 86 14.18 10.62 28.57
C CYS A 86 14.95 9.79 29.63
N SER A 87 16.24 10.10 29.76
CA SER A 87 17.08 9.89 30.96
C SER A 87 17.39 8.44 31.37
N CYS A 88 18.45 7.89 30.78
CA CYS A 88 19.30 6.92 31.50
C CYS A 88 20.61 7.62 31.91
N SER A 89 20.92 7.43 33.19
CA SER A 89 21.89 8.05 34.12
C SER A 89 23.25 8.51 33.61
#